data_AF-A0A7S2JLU8-F1
#
_entry.id   AF-A0A7S2JLU8-F1
#
_cell.length_a   1.000
_cell.length_b   1.000
_cell.length_c   1.000
_cell.angle_alpha   90.00
_cell.angle_beta   90.00
_cell.angle_gamma   90.00
#
_symmetry.space_group_name_H-M   'P 1'
#
loop_
_entity.id
_entity.type
_entity.pdbx_description
1 polymer ?
#
loop_
_entity_poly.entity_id
_entity_poly.type
_entity_poly.pdbx_seq_one_letter_code
_entity_poly.pdbx_strand_id
1 'polypeptide(L)'
;GRKWGAAPRRYALCVPGWSLARLQEEELQALAPFVTIFARVSPQQKEQVVDALNKTSHTVMVGDGTNDVGALKHAHVGISLLSSMAPVASNLGAPGGAPGSHEQMMSDQAPLVRLGDASIASPFTYKGDSIKCCIHILKCGRATLSTVLMMYKIMGLNSVMSAFAMSVLTLDGVKLGDGQTAVESLFTSMCFFLVSRSNPAKDLAKQRPTGSVFSWHVLLSLALQVVVHLGVLLTGWRMANEHRPKDFKRDLEGDFAPNLTNSVVFLLMSAMHASSFFANYDGHPFMQPMTANKPLFYSLCLFVVVILLTGCEAIPDLNSALSLVEFPGADFRGRIMGLLAVDLLLSVGLSRAVGAVAVRLGSQAAERRASEWGLGLDGGATGGEKQTKSVKKNS
;
A
#
# COMPACT_ATOMS: atom_id res chain seq x y z
N GLY A 1 -26.17 -32.66 1.69
CA GLY A 1 -25.23 -31.83 2.48
C GLY A 1 -25.97 -30.62 3.03
N ARG A 2 -26.06 -30.49 4.36
CA ARG A 2 -26.70 -29.32 4.99
C ARG A 2 -25.82 -28.10 4.78
N LYS A 3 -26.37 -27.06 4.15
CA LYS A 3 -25.73 -25.74 4.04
C LYS A 3 -25.70 -25.12 5.44
N TRP A 4 -24.52 -25.08 6.04
CA TRP A 4 -24.26 -24.33 7.26
C TRP A 4 -24.08 -22.86 6.90
N GLY A 5 -25.17 -22.10 6.77
CA GLY A 5 -25.08 -20.67 6.49
C GLY A 5 -26.43 -19.94 6.63
N ALA A 6 -26.37 -18.69 7.09
CA ALA A 6 -27.43 -17.68 7.11
C ALA A 6 -28.26 -17.46 8.41
N ALA A 7 -27.74 -17.79 9.60
CA ALA A 7 -28.30 -17.23 10.84
C ALA A 7 -27.17 -16.66 11.73
N PRO A 8 -27.39 -15.51 12.43
CA PRO A 8 -26.43 -15.06 13.45
C PRO A 8 -26.20 -16.21 14.42
N ARG A 9 -24.93 -16.58 14.63
CA ARG A 9 -24.56 -17.75 15.44
C ARG A 9 -25.10 -17.57 16.86
N ARG A 10 -26.21 -18.24 17.18
CA ARG A 10 -26.77 -18.27 18.55
C ARG A 10 -25.83 -18.91 19.57
N TYR A 11 -24.89 -19.74 19.11
CA TYR A 11 -23.96 -20.49 19.95
C TYR A 11 -22.55 -20.48 19.36
N ALA A 12 -21.54 -20.44 20.22
CA ALA A 12 -20.13 -20.64 19.85
C ALA A 12 -19.78 -22.12 19.98
N LEU A 13 -19.24 -22.72 18.92
CA LEU A 13 -18.85 -24.13 18.93
C LEU A 13 -17.46 -24.29 19.58
N CYS A 14 -17.37 -25.19 20.56
CA CYS A 14 -16.14 -25.60 21.22
C CYS A 14 -15.87 -27.08 20.95
N VAL A 15 -14.69 -27.41 20.42
CA VAL A 15 -14.31 -28.78 20.07
C VAL A 15 -13.12 -29.21 20.94
N PRO A 16 -13.27 -30.28 21.76
CA PRO A 16 -12.16 -30.79 22.57
C PRO A 16 -11.22 -31.69 21.75
N GLY A 17 -9.95 -31.76 22.15
CA GLY A 17 -8.90 -32.54 21.45
C GLY A 17 -9.23 -34.03 21.26
N TRP A 18 -9.94 -34.67 22.18
CA TRP A 18 -10.36 -36.08 22.00
C TRP A 18 -11.38 -36.27 20.87
N SER A 19 -12.18 -35.24 20.57
CA SER A 19 -13.13 -35.26 19.45
C SER A 19 -12.41 -35.01 18.12
N LEU A 20 -11.38 -34.16 18.12
CA LEU A 20 -10.50 -33.92 16.96
C LEU A 20 -9.84 -35.20 16.46
N ALA A 21 -9.38 -36.07 17.39
CA ALA A 21 -8.74 -37.34 17.05
C ALA A 21 -9.64 -38.33 16.29
N ARG A 22 -10.95 -38.09 16.26
CA ARG A 22 -11.95 -38.91 15.56
C ARG A 22 -12.38 -38.32 14.22
N LEU A 23 -11.99 -37.09 13.92
CA LEU A 23 -12.34 -36.42 12.66
C LEU A 23 -11.32 -36.78 11.59
N GLN A 24 -11.82 -37.03 10.38
CA GLN A 24 -10.97 -37.10 9.18
C GLN A 24 -10.53 -35.68 8.77
N GLU A 25 -9.46 -35.58 7.98
CA GLU A 25 -8.88 -34.29 7.55
C GLU A 25 -9.92 -33.42 6.79
N GLU A 26 -10.70 -34.05 5.90
CA GLU A 26 -11.76 -33.39 5.12
C GLU A 26 -12.89 -32.86 6.02
N GLU A 27 -13.26 -33.61 7.06
CA GLU A 27 -14.27 -33.20 8.03
C GLU A 27 -13.77 -32.04 8.89
N LEU A 28 -12.50 -32.10 9.32
CA LEU A 28 -11.86 -31.02 10.06
C LEU A 28 -11.76 -29.76 9.20
N GLN A 29 -11.39 -29.87 7.93
CA GLN A 29 -11.35 -28.74 7.00
C GLN A 29 -12.72 -28.09 6.82
N ALA A 30 -13.78 -28.88 6.72
CA ALA A 30 -15.14 -28.38 6.61
C ALA A 30 -15.64 -27.75 7.93
N LEU A 31 -15.26 -28.31 9.07
CA LEU A 31 -15.73 -27.90 10.40
C LEU A 31 -14.95 -26.70 10.97
N ALA A 32 -13.64 -26.63 10.75
CA ALA A 32 -12.75 -25.68 11.42
C ALA A 32 -13.16 -24.20 11.28
N PRO A 33 -13.64 -23.70 10.12
CA PRO A 33 -14.14 -22.32 10.00
C PRO A 33 -15.38 -22.01 10.89
N PHE A 34 -16.04 -23.05 11.40
CA PHE A 34 -17.21 -22.93 12.27
C PHE A 34 -16.89 -23.07 13.76
N VAL A 35 -15.71 -23.56 14.12
CA VAL A 35 -15.28 -23.71 15.50
C VAL A 35 -14.71 -22.38 16.01
N THR A 36 -15.12 -21.98 17.21
CA THR A 36 -14.60 -20.78 17.88
C THR A 36 -13.48 -21.13 18.86
N ILE A 37 -13.60 -22.28 19.53
CA ILE A 37 -12.65 -22.71 20.55
C ILE A 37 -12.25 -24.16 20.27
N PHE A 38 -10.94 -24.39 20.13
CA PHE A 38 -10.37 -25.72 20.21
C PHE A 38 -9.71 -25.88 21.58
N ALA A 39 -10.23 -26.78 22.41
CA ALA A 39 -9.80 -26.91 23.81
C ALA A 39 -9.04 -28.22 24.04
N ARG A 40 -8.05 -28.19 24.94
CA ARG A 40 -7.28 -29.39 25.35
C ARG A 40 -6.67 -30.15 24.17
N VAL A 41 -6.11 -29.41 23.22
CA VAL A 41 -5.46 -29.95 22.01
C VAL A 41 -3.98 -30.23 22.26
N SER A 42 -3.47 -31.32 21.70
CA SER A 42 -2.01 -31.59 21.69
C SER A 42 -1.28 -30.65 20.71
N PRO A 43 0.05 -30.50 20.82
CA PRO A 43 0.83 -29.72 19.84
C PRO A 43 0.59 -30.13 18.39
N GLN A 44 0.56 -31.45 18.11
CA GLN A 44 0.28 -31.98 16.77
C GLN A 44 -1.13 -31.64 16.29
N GLN A 45 -2.11 -31.62 17.19
CA GLN A 45 -3.48 -31.23 16.83
C GLN A 45 -3.61 -29.73 16.53
N LYS A 46 -2.79 -28.88 17.16
CA LYS A 46 -2.75 -27.45 16.81
C LYS A 46 -2.30 -27.25 15.37
N GLU A 47 -1.27 -27.99 14.95
CA GLU A 47 -0.79 -28.00 13.56
C GLU A 47 -1.91 -28.41 12.60
N GLN A 48 -2.57 -29.54 12.86
CA GLN A 48 -3.68 -30.03 12.04
C GLN A 48 -4.81 -29.01 11.90
N VAL A 49 -5.16 -28.31 12.99
CA VAL A 49 -6.18 -27.26 12.97
C VAL A 49 -5.74 -26.07 12.11
N VAL A 50 -4.49 -25.62 12.26
CA VAL A 50 -3.95 -24.50 11.47
C VAL A 50 -3.90 -24.88 9.99
N ASP A 51 -3.46 -26.09 9.64
CA ASP A 51 -3.43 -26.59 8.27
C ASP A 51 -4.82 -26.70 7.66
N ALA A 52 -5.80 -27.23 8.41
CA ALA A 52 -7.19 -27.29 7.97
C ALA A 52 -7.76 -25.88 7.70
N LEU A 53 -7.46 -24.90 8.56
CA LEU A 53 -7.86 -23.51 8.37
C LEU A 53 -7.15 -22.88 7.17
N ASN A 54 -5.87 -23.17 6.95
CA ASN A 54 -5.09 -22.65 5.83
C ASN A 54 -5.68 -23.00 4.46
N LYS A 55 -6.36 -24.15 4.34
CA LYS A 55 -7.00 -24.55 3.08
C LYS A 55 -8.19 -23.67 2.68
N THR A 56 -8.82 -22.98 3.64
CA THR A 56 -10.05 -22.20 3.39
C THR A 56 -9.91 -20.72 3.73
N SER A 57 -8.91 -20.35 4.53
CA SER A 57 -8.73 -19.01 5.10
C SER A 57 -7.24 -18.68 5.29
N HIS A 58 -6.94 -17.39 5.45
CA HIS A 58 -5.61 -16.96 5.88
C HIS A 58 -5.56 -16.99 7.40
N THR A 59 -4.50 -17.56 7.97
CA THR A 59 -4.35 -17.77 9.40
C THR A 59 -3.27 -16.87 9.98
N VAL A 60 -3.52 -16.38 11.19
CA VAL A 60 -2.51 -15.74 12.03
C VAL A 60 -2.46 -16.54 13.32
N MET A 61 -1.30 -17.11 13.64
CA MET A 61 -1.08 -17.86 14.89
C MET A 61 -0.22 -17.02 15.81
N VAL A 62 -0.63 -16.93 17.07
CA VAL A 62 0.13 -16.26 18.14
C VAL A 62 0.37 -17.27 19.24
N GLY A 63 1.63 -17.40 19.66
CA GLY A 63 2.01 -18.33 20.71
C GLY A 63 3.28 -17.88 21.42
N ASP A 64 3.55 -18.44 22.59
CA ASP A 64 4.71 -18.14 23.41
C ASP A 64 5.49 -19.41 23.79
N GLY A 65 4.82 -20.57 23.73
CA GLY A 65 5.36 -21.85 24.17
C GLY A 65 5.97 -22.71 23.06
N THR A 66 6.81 -23.66 23.47
CA THR A 66 7.36 -24.72 22.61
C THR A 66 6.28 -25.59 21.98
N ASN A 67 5.12 -25.70 22.64
CA ASN A 67 3.93 -26.42 22.16
C ASN A 67 3.24 -25.77 20.96
N ASP A 68 3.59 -24.52 20.61
CA ASP A 68 2.99 -23.79 19.49
C ASP A 68 3.93 -23.75 18.27
N VAL A 69 5.15 -24.27 18.38
CA VAL A 69 6.21 -24.18 17.36
C VAL A 69 5.74 -24.67 15.99
N GLY A 70 5.10 -25.85 15.92
CA GLY A 70 4.63 -26.38 14.65
C GLY A 70 3.47 -25.56 14.07
N ALA A 71 2.52 -25.16 14.92
CA ALA A 71 1.38 -24.34 14.50
C ALA A 71 1.82 -22.94 14.03
N LEU A 72 2.84 -22.35 14.67
CA LEU A 72 3.46 -21.09 14.26
C LEU A 72 4.14 -21.19 12.89
N LYS A 73 4.77 -22.32 12.58
CA LYS A 73 5.40 -22.58 11.27
C LYS A 73 4.39 -22.80 10.15
N HIS A 74 3.31 -23.52 10.45
CA HIS A 74 2.28 -23.81 9.45
C HIS A 74 1.36 -22.62 9.18
N ALA A 75 1.20 -21.68 10.13
CA ALA A 75 0.38 -20.50 9.90
C ALA A 75 0.94 -19.60 8.79
N HIS A 76 0.06 -18.96 8.02
CA HIS A 76 0.48 -17.97 7.02
C HIS A 76 1.27 -16.81 7.65
N VAL A 77 0.90 -16.45 8.89
CA VAL A 77 1.63 -15.50 9.73
C VAL A 77 1.75 -16.05 11.14
N GLY A 78 2.92 -16.53 11.52
CA GLY A 78 3.26 -16.90 12.89
C GLY A 78 3.87 -15.73 13.68
N ILE A 79 3.39 -15.50 14.90
CA ILE A 79 3.88 -14.46 15.81
C ILE A 79 4.23 -15.10 17.15
N SER A 80 5.50 -15.02 17.56
CA SER A 80 5.89 -15.39 18.92
C SER A 80 5.82 -14.18 19.86
N LEU A 81 5.34 -14.40 21.08
CA LEU A 81 5.38 -13.41 22.16
C LEU A 81 6.53 -13.73 23.11
N LEU A 82 7.40 -12.76 23.34
CA LEU A 82 8.41 -12.86 24.38
C LEU A 82 7.84 -12.26 25.66
N SER A 83 7.42 -13.13 26.57
CA SER A 83 7.10 -12.69 27.93
C SER A 83 8.39 -12.15 28.55
N SER A 84 8.37 -10.89 28.99
CA SER A 84 9.46 -10.32 29.76
C SER A 84 9.50 -11.07 31.09
N MET A 85 10.26 -12.16 31.16
CA MET A 85 10.59 -12.75 32.45
C MET A 85 11.22 -11.65 33.30
N ALA A 86 10.70 -11.49 34.53
CA ALA A 86 11.27 -10.63 35.56
C ALA A 86 12.80 -10.79 35.58
N PRO A 87 13.56 -9.72 35.86
CA PRO A 87 15.01 -9.77 35.86
C PRO A 87 15.45 -11.00 36.65
N VAL A 88 16.25 -11.85 36.00
CA VAL A 88 16.87 -13.00 36.64
C VAL A 88 17.63 -12.45 37.84
N ALA A 89 17.12 -12.68 39.05
CA ALA A 89 17.88 -12.42 40.25
C ALA A 89 19.18 -13.19 40.10
N SER A 90 20.29 -12.47 39.98
CA SER A 90 21.63 -13.02 39.91
C SER A 90 21.92 -13.73 41.23
N ASN A 91 21.53 -15.00 41.32
CA ASN A 91 22.00 -15.89 42.37
C ASN A 91 23.45 -16.25 42.07
N LEU A 92 24.36 -15.43 42.58
CA LEU A 92 25.78 -15.73 42.69
C LEU A 92 26.28 -15.25 44.07
N GLY A 93 26.49 -16.22 44.97
CA GLY A 93 27.50 -16.17 46.03
C GLY A 93 27.15 -15.47 47.35
N ALA A 94 27.18 -16.24 48.44
CA ALA A 94 27.21 -15.75 49.82
C ALA A 94 28.64 -15.31 50.26
N PRO A 95 28.94 -15.09 51.56
CA PRO A 95 29.07 -13.80 52.24
C PRO A 95 30.54 -13.39 52.54
N GLY A 96 30.80 -12.08 52.64
CA GLY A 96 31.97 -11.50 53.34
C GLY A 96 32.96 -10.71 52.47
N GLY A 97 33.18 -9.45 52.82
CA GLY A 97 34.27 -8.61 52.27
C GLY A 97 33.92 -7.11 52.22
N ALA A 98 34.75 -6.27 52.83
CA ALA A 98 34.57 -4.83 53.07
C ALA A 98 34.66 -3.93 51.80
N PRO A 99 34.29 -2.63 51.87
CA PRO A 99 34.03 -1.81 50.68
C PRO A 99 35.26 -1.05 50.18
N GLY A 100 35.45 -0.98 48.86
CA GLY A 100 36.46 -0.11 48.26
C GLY A 100 36.59 -0.22 46.73
N SER A 101 36.56 0.96 46.07
CA SER A 101 37.01 1.33 44.71
C SER A 101 36.21 0.93 43.46
N HIS A 102 35.60 1.98 42.86
CA HIS A 102 35.71 2.35 41.43
C HIS A 102 35.45 1.28 40.35
N GLU A 103 34.24 0.72 40.30
CA GLU A 103 33.75 0.05 39.09
C GLU A 103 32.23 0.18 38.93
N GLN A 104 31.71 1.37 39.21
CA GLN A 104 30.29 1.66 39.24
C GLN A 104 29.88 2.55 38.05
N MET A 105 30.24 2.14 36.84
CA MET A 105 29.68 2.72 35.61
C MET A 105 29.55 1.62 34.54
N MET A 106 28.31 1.44 34.04
CA MET A 106 27.87 0.53 32.98
C MET A 106 27.31 -0.83 33.42
N SER A 107 26.10 -0.82 33.99
CA SER A 107 25.20 -1.97 33.87
C SER A 107 23.72 -1.54 33.76
N ASP A 108 23.43 -0.62 32.84
CA ASP A 108 22.06 -0.44 32.34
C ASP A 108 21.76 -1.49 31.23
N GLN A 109 22.10 -2.76 31.51
CA GLN A 109 21.75 -3.88 30.64
C GLN A 109 20.25 -4.12 30.80
N ALA A 110 19.47 -3.59 29.85
CA ALA A 110 18.11 -4.05 29.63
C ALA A 110 18.08 -5.59 29.71
N PRO A 111 17.14 -6.20 30.46
CA PRO A 111 17.16 -7.62 30.72
C PRO A 111 17.28 -8.38 29.39
N LEU A 112 18.33 -9.20 29.29
CA LEU A 112 18.62 -9.97 28.08
C LEU A 112 17.46 -10.94 27.86
N VAL A 113 16.55 -10.59 26.95
CA VAL A 113 15.38 -11.42 26.63
C VAL A 113 15.88 -12.72 26.00
N ARG A 114 15.71 -13.84 26.70
CA ARG A 114 16.05 -15.17 26.16
C ARG A 114 15.07 -15.50 25.03
N LEU A 115 15.61 -15.66 23.83
CA LEU A 115 14.87 -16.19 22.70
C LEU A 115 14.53 -17.66 22.98
N GLY A 116 13.24 -17.98 23.08
CA GLY A 116 12.76 -19.36 23.20
C GLY A 116 12.51 -20.01 21.84
N ASP A 117 12.29 -21.33 21.80
CA ASP A 117 12.12 -22.10 20.54
C ASP A 117 10.97 -21.58 19.64
N ALA A 118 9.93 -20.99 20.24
CA ALA A 118 8.84 -20.34 19.52
C ALA A 118 9.31 -19.18 18.63
N SER A 119 10.32 -18.42 19.08
CA SER A 119 10.89 -17.28 18.33
C SER A 119 11.75 -17.71 17.14
N ILE A 120 12.33 -18.92 17.19
CA ILE A 120 13.04 -19.53 16.06
C ILE A 120 12.04 -20.00 14.99
N ALA A 121 10.85 -20.41 15.42
CA ALA A 121 9.81 -20.98 14.57
C ALA A 121 8.96 -19.93 13.84
N SER A 122 8.70 -18.79 14.49
CA SER A 122 7.80 -17.74 13.97
C SER A 122 8.55 -16.72 13.10
N PRO A 123 8.00 -16.29 11.96
CA PRO A 123 8.59 -15.20 11.16
C PRO A 123 8.58 -13.84 11.88
N PHE A 124 7.65 -13.62 12.82
CA PHE A 124 7.61 -12.41 13.64
C PHE A 124 7.80 -12.75 15.12
N THR A 125 8.68 -12.00 15.79
CA THR A 125 8.87 -12.09 17.24
C THR A 125 8.56 -10.74 17.89
N TYR A 126 7.57 -10.71 18.78
CA TYR A 126 7.17 -9.51 19.50
C TYR A 126 7.78 -9.47 20.90
N LYS A 127 8.48 -8.36 21.21
CA LYS A 127 9.09 -8.12 22.52
C LYS A 127 8.05 -7.57 23.50
N GLY A 128 7.15 -8.44 23.96
CA GLY A 128 6.08 -8.13 24.89
C GLY A 128 5.04 -9.24 24.95
N ASP A 129 4.11 -9.13 25.89
CA ASP A 129 3.03 -10.09 26.14
C ASP A 129 1.68 -9.68 25.52
N SER A 130 1.63 -8.53 24.85
CA SER A 130 0.38 -8.00 24.30
C SER A 130 0.07 -8.54 22.90
N ILE A 131 -1.14 -9.10 22.74
CA ILE A 131 -1.69 -9.49 21.43
C ILE A 131 -1.96 -8.30 20.49
N LYS A 132 -1.83 -7.05 20.96
CA LYS A 132 -1.94 -5.83 20.13
C LYS A 132 -0.93 -5.83 18.97
N CYS A 133 0.15 -6.59 19.07
CA CYS A 133 1.10 -6.81 17.98
C CYS A 133 0.42 -7.31 16.68
N CYS A 134 -0.65 -8.11 16.78
CA CYS A 134 -1.40 -8.61 15.62
C CYS A 134 -2.05 -7.46 14.84
N ILE A 135 -2.64 -6.51 15.55
CA ILE A 135 -3.27 -5.34 14.95
C ILE A 135 -2.20 -4.47 14.27
N HIS A 136 -1.04 -4.32 14.90
CA HIS A 136 0.08 -3.56 14.32
C HIS A 136 0.60 -4.22 13.03
N ILE A 137 0.86 -5.53 13.06
CA ILE A 137 1.29 -6.29 11.87
C ILE A 137 0.24 -6.21 10.76
N LEU A 138 -1.05 -6.30 11.10
CA LEU A 138 -2.13 -6.18 10.11
C LEU A 138 -2.19 -4.78 9.48
N LYS A 139 -2.00 -3.72 10.27
CA LYS A 139 -1.92 -2.33 9.75
C LYS A 139 -0.72 -2.19 8.81
N CYS A 140 0.45 -2.66 9.22
CA CYS A 140 1.64 -2.66 8.37
C CYS A 140 1.42 -3.44 7.08
N GLY A 141 0.91 -4.67 7.14
CA GLY A 141 0.65 -5.50 5.98
C GLY A 141 -0.32 -4.86 4.97
N ARG A 142 -1.38 -4.20 5.46
CA ARG A 142 -2.32 -3.47 4.60
C ARG A 142 -1.68 -2.25 3.93
N ALA A 143 -0.86 -1.51 4.67
CA ALA A 143 -0.11 -0.38 4.12
C ALA A 143 0.90 -0.87 3.08
N THR A 144 1.69 -1.91 3.38
CA THR A 144 2.66 -2.51 2.46
C THR A 144 2.00 -3.01 1.19
N LEU A 145 0.89 -3.75 1.28
CA LEU A 145 0.16 -4.22 0.09
C LEU A 145 -0.31 -3.05 -0.78
N SER A 146 -0.86 -2.01 -0.15
CA SER A 146 -1.28 -0.80 -0.86
C SER A 146 -0.10 -0.08 -1.52
N THR A 147 1.06 0.01 -0.83
CA THR A 147 2.28 0.62 -1.38
C THR A 147 2.80 -0.16 -2.58
N VAL A 148 2.88 -1.49 -2.50
CA VAL A 148 3.38 -2.34 -3.59
C VAL A 148 2.49 -2.24 -4.82
N LEU A 149 1.16 -2.34 -4.66
CA LEU A 149 0.23 -2.23 -5.78
C LEU A 149 0.24 -0.83 -6.40
N MET A 150 0.36 0.21 -5.59
CA MET A 150 0.55 1.58 -6.05
C MET A 150 1.84 1.72 -6.88
N MET A 151 2.95 1.15 -6.41
CA MET A 151 4.21 1.17 -7.16
C MET A 151 4.08 0.47 -8.50
N TYR A 152 3.39 -0.68 -8.58
CA TYR A 152 3.12 -1.36 -9.84
C TYR A 152 2.22 -0.56 -10.78
N LYS A 153 1.18 0.12 -10.26
CA LYS A 153 0.32 1.02 -11.05
C LYS A 153 1.14 2.13 -11.70
N ILE A 154 1.97 2.82 -10.92
CA ILE A 154 2.79 3.95 -11.38
C ILE A 154 3.86 3.47 -12.37
N MET A 155 4.54 2.36 -12.05
CA MET A 155 5.58 1.81 -12.92
C MET A 155 5.01 1.39 -14.27
N GLY A 156 3.89 0.65 -14.29
CA GLY A 156 3.24 0.23 -15.53
C GLY A 156 2.80 1.42 -16.39
N LEU A 157 2.24 2.47 -15.77
CA LEU A 157 1.85 3.69 -16.48
C LEU A 157 3.05 4.42 -17.08
N ASN A 158 4.09 4.66 -16.26
CA ASN A 158 5.30 5.36 -16.70
C ASN A 158 6.02 4.60 -17.81
N SER A 159 6.07 3.26 -17.76
CA SER A 159 6.66 2.44 -18.83
C SER A 159 5.93 2.59 -20.15
N VAL A 160 4.59 2.59 -20.16
CA VAL A 160 3.80 2.78 -21.39
C VAL A 160 4.01 4.19 -21.96
N MET A 161 4.00 5.22 -21.10
CA MET A 161 4.21 6.61 -21.51
C MET A 161 5.60 6.83 -22.09
N SER A 162 6.65 6.35 -21.41
CA SER A 162 8.03 6.48 -21.87
C SER A 162 8.26 5.70 -23.16
N ALA A 163 7.73 4.48 -23.29
CA ALA A 163 7.87 3.70 -24.52
C ALA A 163 7.23 4.42 -25.71
N PHE A 164 6.04 4.99 -25.52
CA PHE A 164 5.36 5.73 -26.57
C PHE A 164 6.09 7.05 -26.91
N ALA A 165 6.51 7.82 -25.91
CA ALA A 165 7.24 9.05 -26.12
C ALA A 165 8.57 8.82 -26.87
N MET A 166 9.34 7.82 -26.43
CA MET A 166 10.58 7.43 -27.11
C MET A 166 10.30 6.96 -28.54
N SER A 167 9.25 6.18 -28.78
CA SER A 167 8.86 5.76 -30.13
C SER A 167 8.57 6.96 -31.04
N VAL A 168 7.79 7.94 -30.56
CA VAL A 168 7.48 9.17 -31.31
C VAL A 168 8.74 9.98 -31.60
N LEU A 169 9.59 10.19 -30.59
CA LEU A 169 10.84 10.95 -30.73
C LEU A 169 11.82 10.28 -31.70
N THR A 170 12.04 8.98 -31.56
CA THR A 170 12.94 8.22 -32.42
C THR A 170 12.47 8.24 -33.87
N LEU A 171 11.18 8.06 -34.15
CA LEU A 171 10.64 8.14 -35.51
C LEU A 171 10.78 9.53 -36.14
N ASP A 172 10.94 10.56 -35.31
CA ASP A 172 11.14 11.94 -35.72
C ASP A 172 12.61 12.37 -35.77
N GLY A 173 13.55 11.46 -35.51
CA GLY A 173 14.98 11.77 -35.44
C GLY A 173 15.30 12.76 -34.31
N VAL A 174 14.58 12.68 -33.20
CA VAL A 174 14.79 13.51 -32.01
C VAL A 174 15.21 12.62 -30.85
N LYS A 175 16.18 13.09 -30.06
CA LYS A 175 16.66 12.41 -28.85
C LYS A 175 16.37 13.27 -27.62
N LEU A 176 16.28 12.64 -26.45
CA LEU A 176 16.33 13.32 -25.16
C LEU A 176 17.79 13.54 -24.76
N GLY A 177 18.09 14.63 -24.07
CA GLY A 177 19.43 14.88 -23.55
C GLY A 177 19.75 13.98 -22.36
N ASP A 178 21.03 13.72 -22.12
CA ASP A 178 21.47 12.93 -20.97
C ASP A 178 21.08 13.60 -19.63
N GLY A 179 21.24 14.92 -19.55
CA GLY A 179 20.83 15.70 -18.37
C GLY A 179 19.32 15.62 -18.10
N GLN A 180 18.51 15.73 -19.16
CA GLN A 180 17.05 15.59 -19.08
C GLN A 180 16.67 14.21 -18.53
N THR A 181 17.25 13.15 -19.11
CA THR A 181 16.98 11.76 -18.72
C THR A 181 17.44 11.47 -17.29
N ALA A 182 18.58 12.04 -16.87
CA ALA A 182 19.10 11.90 -15.52
C ALA A 182 18.19 12.57 -14.48
N VAL A 183 17.73 13.80 -14.73
CA VAL A 183 16.80 14.52 -13.83
C VAL A 183 15.51 13.73 -13.64
N GLU A 184 14.92 13.24 -14.73
CA GLU A 184 13.71 12.40 -14.68
C GLU A 184 13.91 11.11 -13.88
N SER A 185 15.00 10.41 -14.14
CA SER A 185 15.30 9.13 -13.50
C SER A 185 15.56 9.31 -12.00
N LEU A 186 16.30 10.34 -11.62
CA LEU A 186 16.57 10.68 -10.22
C LEU A 186 15.30 11.10 -9.48
N PHE A 187 14.48 11.97 -10.10
CA PHE A 187 13.22 12.40 -9.53
C PHE A 187 12.27 11.22 -9.28
N THR A 188 12.08 10.37 -10.29
CA THR A 188 11.21 9.20 -10.20
C THR A 188 11.71 8.21 -9.14
N SER A 189 13.02 7.95 -9.10
CA SER A 189 13.64 7.06 -8.11
C SER A 189 13.49 7.60 -6.68
N MET A 190 13.70 8.91 -6.49
CA MET A 190 13.48 9.59 -5.21
C MET A 190 12.02 9.48 -4.78
N CYS A 191 11.06 9.70 -5.68
CA CYS A 191 9.64 9.59 -5.36
C CYS A 191 9.25 8.16 -4.94
N PHE A 192 9.75 7.13 -5.64
CA PHE A 192 9.53 5.74 -5.25
C PHE A 192 10.12 5.40 -3.86
N PHE A 193 11.32 5.90 -3.58
CA PHE A 193 11.93 5.78 -2.25
C PHE A 193 11.07 6.44 -1.17
N LEU A 194 10.62 7.68 -1.39
CA LEU A 194 9.78 8.40 -0.42
C LEU A 194 8.39 7.78 -0.25
N VAL A 195 7.84 7.19 -1.32
CA VAL A 195 6.63 6.37 -1.29
C VAL A 195 6.80 5.17 -0.36
N SER A 196 7.92 4.44 -0.47
CA SER A 196 8.20 3.25 0.35
C SER A 196 8.29 3.55 1.85
N ARG A 197 8.56 4.82 2.21
CA ARG A 197 8.59 5.31 3.60
C ARG A 197 7.24 5.79 4.13
N SER A 198 6.14 5.51 3.42
CA SER A 198 4.81 5.91 3.86
C SER A 198 4.34 5.10 5.07
N ASN A 199 3.90 5.79 6.12
CA ASN A 199 3.44 5.14 7.35
C ASN A 199 2.06 4.50 7.20
N PRO A 200 1.78 3.39 7.91
CA PRO A 200 0.44 2.82 8.00
C PRO A 200 -0.59 3.79 8.57
N ALA A 201 -1.87 3.60 8.23
CA ALA A 201 -2.95 4.36 8.82
C ALA A 201 -3.04 4.11 10.35
N LYS A 202 -3.42 5.16 11.09
CA LYS A 202 -3.58 5.09 12.55
C LYS A 202 -4.67 4.11 12.95
N ASP A 203 -5.76 4.05 12.18
CA ASP A 203 -6.94 3.24 12.48
C ASP A 203 -7.15 2.13 11.45
N LEU A 204 -7.78 1.03 11.90
CA LEU A 204 -8.07 -0.10 11.04
C LEU A 204 -9.43 0.10 10.36
N ALA A 205 -9.41 0.47 9.08
CA ALA A 205 -10.64 0.57 8.30
C ALA A 205 -11.26 -0.80 7.96
N LYS A 206 -12.59 -0.85 7.83
CA LYS A 206 -13.36 -2.05 7.50
C LYS A 206 -13.08 -2.63 6.10
N GLN A 207 -12.75 -1.75 5.14
CA GLN A 207 -12.49 -2.12 3.74
C GLN A 207 -11.19 -2.93 3.63
N ARG A 208 -11.01 -3.76 2.60
CA ARG A 208 -9.71 -4.39 2.34
C ARG A 208 -8.98 -3.62 1.24
N PRO A 209 -7.63 -3.54 1.27
CA PRO A 209 -6.89 -3.09 0.11
C PRO A 209 -7.23 -3.96 -1.10
N THR A 210 -7.05 -3.41 -2.28
CA THR A 210 -7.13 -4.18 -3.51
C THR A 210 -6.09 -5.30 -3.46
N GLY A 211 -6.43 -6.48 -3.98
CA GLY A 211 -5.54 -7.64 -3.95
C GLY A 211 -4.69 -7.81 -5.20
N SER A 212 -5.04 -7.12 -6.29
CA SER A 212 -4.39 -7.28 -7.59
C SER A 212 -4.55 -6.04 -8.47
N VAL A 213 -3.51 -5.77 -9.28
CA VAL A 213 -3.52 -4.72 -10.31
C VAL A 213 -4.52 -5.03 -11.42
N PHE A 214 -4.85 -6.31 -11.63
CA PHE A 214 -5.83 -6.75 -12.65
C PHE A 214 -7.30 -6.61 -12.20
N SER A 215 -7.56 -5.93 -11.08
CA SER A 215 -8.91 -5.59 -10.68
C SER A 215 -9.52 -4.63 -11.70
N TRP A 216 -10.77 -4.86 -12.12
CA TRP A 216 -11.41 -4.11 -13.22
C TRP A 216 -11.30 -2.59 -13.08
N HIS A 217 -11.46 -2.06 -11.87
CA HIS A 217 -11.43 -0.63 -11.62
C HIS A 217 -10.00 -0.06 -11.66
N VAL A 218 -8.99 -0.86 -11.30
CA VAL A 218 -7.58 -0.47 -11.44
C VAL A 218 -7.22 -0.41 -12.92
N LEU A 219 -7.58 -1.46 -13.68
CA LEU A 219 -7.36 -1.49 -15.13
C LEU A 219 -8.09 -0.35 -15.84
N LEU A 220 -9.35 -0.08 -15.49
CA LEU A 220 -10.10 1.04 -16.07
C LEU A 220 -9.44 2.38 -15.75
N SER A 221 -9.03 2.61 -14.50
CA SER A 221 -8.33 3.83 -14.10
C SER A 221 -7.03 4.01 -14.87
N LEU A 222 -6.21 2.96 -14.99
CA LEU A 222 -4.94 3.00 -15.72
C LEU A 222 -5.15 3.22 -17.22
N ALA A 223 -6.09 2.51 -17.85
CA ALA A 223 -6.39 2.66 -19.27
C ALA A 223 -6.86 4.08 -19.60
N LEU A 224 -7.72 4.65 -18.76
CA LEU A 224 -8.19 6.02 -18.90
C LEU A 224 -7.06 7.04 -18.73
N GLN A 225 -6.16 6.84 -17.76
CA GLN A 225 -4.96 7.67 -17.61
C GLN A 225 -4.06 7.57 -18.85
N VAL A 226 -3.81 6.36 -19.38
CA VAL A 226 -3.05 6.18 -20.63
C VAL A 226 -3.66 6.99 -21.77
N VAL A 227 -4.99 6.93 -21.95
CA VAL A 227 -5.66 7.72 -23.01
C VAL A 227 -5.43 9.22 -22.85
N VAL A 228 -5.52 9.74 -21.63
CA VAL A 228 -5.26 11.17 -21.35
C VAL A 228 -3.80 11.53 -21.64
N HIS A 229 -2.86 10.79 -21.05
CA HIS A 229 -1.42 11.07 -21.20
C HIS A 229 -0.97 10.98 -22.67
N LEU A 230 -1.36 9.91 -23.38
CA LEU A 230 -1.02 9.74 -24.79
C LEU A 230 -1.69 10.80 -25.67
N GLY A 231 -2.94 11.17 -25.37
CA GLY A 231 -3.66 12.22 -26.09
C GLY A 231 -3.00 13.59 -25.93
N VAL A 232 -2.59 13.95 -24.71
CA VAL A 232 -1.85 15.18 -24.41
C VAL A 232 -0.49 15.17 -25.11
N LEU A 233 0.25 14.04 -25.02
CA LEU A 233 1.56 13.91 -25.65
C LEU A 233 1.48 14.08 -27.17
N LEU A 234 0.55 13.38 -27.82
CA LEU A 234 0.32 13.47 -29.26
C LEU A 234 -0.05 14.88 -29.69
N THR A 235 -0.89 15.57 -28.91
CA THR A 235 -1.31 16.94 -29.22
C THR A 235 -0.13 17.89 -29.13
N GLY A 236 0.66 17.84 -28.05
CA GLY A 236 1.85 18.68 -27.91
C GLY A 236 2.93 18.39 -28.94
N TRP A 237 3.17 17.11 -29.22
CA TRP A 237 4.09 16.70 -30.29
C TRP A 237 3.66 17.23 -31.66
N ARG A 238 2.39 17.11 -32.04
CA ARG A 238 1.87 17.67 -33.30
C ARG A 238 2.07 19.18 -33.37
N MET A 239 1.76 19.91 -32.30
CA MET A 239 1.95 21.35 -32.24
C MET A 239 3.42 21.75 -32.43
N ALA A 240 4.36 21.01 -31.82
CA ALA A 240 5.79 21.26 -32.02
C ALA A 240 6.23 20.96 -33.46
N ASN A 241 5.72 19.86 -34.04
CA ASN A 241 6.08 19.44 -35.38
C ASN A 241 5.55 20.39 -36.48
N GLU A 242 4.43 21.08 -36.24
CA GLU A 242 3.90 22.12 -37.14
C GLU A 242 4.85 23.32 -37.31
N HIS A 243 5.70 23.59 -36.32
CA HIS A 243 6.67 24.68 -36.35
C HIS A 243 8.03 24.26 -36.93
N ARG A 244 8.15 23.02 -37.40
CA ARG A 244 9.39 22.50 -37.94
C ARG A 244 9.69 23.07 -39.33
N PRO A 245 10.96 23.36 -39.67
CA PRO A 245 11.33 23.76 -41.03
C PRO A 245 10.89 22.71 -42.06
N LYS A 246 10.41 23.16 -43.23
CA LYS A 246 9.89 22.26 -44.29
C LYS A 246 10.98 21.37 -44.92
N ASP A 247 12.22 21.80 -44.83
CA ASP A 247 13.42 21.13 -45.31
C ASP A 247 14.04 20.20 -44.25
N PHE A 248 13.42 20.07 -43.08
CA PHE A 248 13.91 19.22 -42.00
C PHE A 248 14.01 17.75 -42.46
N LYS A 249 15.23 17.20 -42.40
CA LYS A 249 15.49 15.78 -42.62
C LYS A 249 15.64 15.09 -41.27
N ARG A 250 14.93 13.99 -41.12
CA ARG A 250 15.03 13.13 -39.93
C ARG A 250 16.38 12.43 -39.94
N ASP A 251 17.18 12.69 -38.92
CA ASP A 251 18.41 11.97 -38.66
C ASP A 251 18.18 11.03 -37.46
N LEU A 252 18.16 9.73 -37.73
CA LEU A 252 17.93 8.71 -36.70
C LEU A 252 19.20 8.40 -35.91
N GLU A 253 20.37 8.64 -36.52
CA GLU A 253 21.67 8.27 -35.96
C GLU A 253 22.37 9.48 -35.31
N GLY A 254 22.02 10.70 -35.71
CA GLY A 254 22.58 11.95 -35.21
C GLY A 254 22.52 12.14 -33.69
N ASP A 255 23.46 12.91 -33.17
CA ASP A 255 23.58 13.19 -31.74
C ASP A 255 22.45 14.10 -31.21
N PHE A 256 22.31 14.16 -29.89
CA PHE A 256 21.36 15.06 -29.25
C PHE A 256 21.61 16.52 -29.65
N ALA A 257 20.56 17.18 -30.16
CA ALA A 257 20.54 18.62 -30.40
C ALA A 257 19.25 19.22 -29.81
N PRO A 258 19.34 20.29 -29.00
CA PRO A 258 18.16 20.97 -28.47
C PRO A 258 17.23 21.44 -29.58
N ASN A 259 15.94 21.10 -29.47
CA ASN A 259 14.93 21.54 -30.41
C ASN A 259 13.54 21.64 -29.74
N LEU A 260 12.60 22.25 -30.44
CA LEU A 260 11.25 22.48 -29.92
C LEU A 260 10.51 21.18 -29.58
N THR A 261 10.60 20.16 -30.44
CA THR A 261 9.95 18.86 -30.22
C THR A 261 10.50 18.17 -28.98
N ASN A 262 11.83 18.16 -28.81
CA ASN A 262 12.47 17.66 -27.58
C ASN A 262 11.93 18.38 -26.35
N SER A 263 11.94 19.72 -26.36
CA SER A 263 11.56 20.54 -25.21
C SER A 263 10.10 20.31 -24.79
N VAL A 264 9.19 20.27 -25.77
CA VAL A 264 7.75 20.04 -25.52
C VAL A 264 7.50 18.63 -25.00
N VAL A 265 8.08 17.61 -25.64
CA VAL A 265 7.88 16.21 -25.23
C VAL A 265 8.48 15.98 -23.84
N PHE A 266 9.66 16.54 -23.55
CA PHE A 266 10.27 16.46 -22.23
C PHE A 266 9.36 17.05 -21.16
N LEU A 267 8.90 18.30 -21.31
CA LEU A 267 8.03 18.95 -20.30
C LEU A 267 6.72 18.20 -20.08
N LEU A 268 6.11 17.68 -21.16
CA LEU A 268 4.90 16.87 -21.07
C LEU A 268 5.17 15.55 -20.33
N MET A 269 6.25 14.84 -20.66
CA MET A 269 6.66 13.64 -19.95
C MET A 269 6.91 13.90 -18.46
N SER A 270 7.61 14.98 -18.12
CA SER A 270 7.85 15.39 -16.73
C SER A 270 6.54 15.60 -15.97
N ALA A 271 5.59 16.31 -16.57
CA ALA A 271 4.27 16.50 -15.97
C ALA A 271 3.51 15.18 -15.80
N MET A 272 3.58 14.29 -16.78
CA MET A 272 2.95 12.96 -16.74
C MET A 272 3.51 12.08 -15.62
N HIS A 273 4.83 12.12 -15.40
CA HIS A 273 5.44 11.42 -14.27
C HIS A 273 4.98 12.00 -12.93
N ALA A 274 4.89 13.33 -12.81
CA ALA A 274 4.37 13.95 -11.60
C ALA A 274 2.89 13.59 -11.36
N SER A 275 2.06 13.69 -12.41
CA SER A 275 0.63 13.42 -12.34
C SER A 275 0.32 11.96 -12.03
N SER A 276 1.15 11.02 -12.49
CA SER A 276 0.99 9.60 -12.16
C SER A 276 1.14 9.33 -10.65
N PHE A 277 2.06 9.99 -9.95
CA PHE A 277 2.17 9.92 -8.49
C PHE A 277 0.94 10.53 -7.80
N PHE A 278 0.49 11.72 -8.21
CA PHE A 278 -0.70 12.36 -7.61
C PHE A 278 -1.98 11.54 -7.80
N ALA A 279 -2.16 10.98 -8.99
CA ALA A 279 -3.35 10.24 -9.39
C ALA A 279 -3.40 8.86 -8.71
N ASN A 280 -2.26 8.20 -8.53
CA ASN A 280 -2.20 6.83 -8.05
C ASN A 280 -1.77 6.68 -6.59
N TYR A 281 -1.39 7.76 -5.89
CA TYR A 281 -1.06 7.68 -4.47
C TYR A 281 -2.26 7.21 -3.63
N ASP A 282 -2.21 5.95 -3.22
CA ASP A 282 -3.24 5.29 -2.42
C ASP A 282 -3.02 5.65 -0.95
N GLY A 283 -3.62 6.75 -0.47
CA GLY A 283 -3.49 7.23 0.91
C GLY A 283 -4.44 6.55 1.92
N HIS A 284 -5.23 7.37 2.61
CA HIS A 284 -6.29 6.88 3.50
C HIS A 284 -7.30 6.04 2.68
N PRO A 285 -7.75 4.85 3.16
CA PRO A 285 -7.76 4.40 4.56
C PRO A 285 -6.65 3.40 4.98
N PHE A 286 -5.67 3.11 4.12
CA PHE A 286 -4.68 2.06 4.41
C PHE A 286 -3.33 2.61 4.87
N MET A 287 -2.96 3.79 4.37
CA MET A 287 -1.75 4.50 4.77
C MET A 287 -2.04 5.98 5.03
N GLN A 288 -1.03 6.70 5.50
CA GLN A 288 -1.13 8.14 5.70
C GLN A 288 -1.49 8.87 4.39
N PRO A 289 -2.22 10.00 4.44
CA PRO A 289 -2.43 10.82 3.25
C PRO A 289 -1.10 11.39 2.74
N MET A 290 -1.01 11.66 1.45
CA MET A 290 0.20 12.22 0.82
C MET A 290 0.67 13.50 1.51
N THR A 291 -0.25 14.36 1.96
CA THR A 291 0.06 15.61 2.69
C THR A 291 0.73 15.37 4.05
N ALA A 292 0.56 14.19 4.65
CA ALA A 292 1.29 13.81 5.86
C ALA A 292 2.70 13.29 5.54
N ASN A 293 2.94 12.76 4.33
CA ASN A 293 4.28 12.45 3.83
C ASN A 293 4.96 13.72 3.30
N LYS A 294 5.37 14.60 4.22
CA LYS A 294 5.93 15.92 3.89
C LYS A 294 7.06 15.87 2.86
N PRO A 295 8.07 14.97 2.96
CA PRO A 295 9.13 14.88 1.96
C PRO A 295 8.59 14.61 0.56
N LEU A 296 7.73 13.59 0.40
CA LEU A 296 7.14 13.26 -0.90
C LEU A 296 6.31 14.42 -1.45
N PHE A 297 5.46 15.01 -0.60
CA PHE A 297 4.58 16.10 -1.01
C PHE A 297 5.36 17.33 -1.48
N TYR A 298 6.38 17.75 -0.74
CA TYR A 298 7.20 18.89 -1.13
C TYR A 298 8.05 18.60 -2.37
N SER A 299 8.60 17.39 -2.51
CA SER A 299 9.33 16.99 -3.72
C SER A 299 8.44 17.03 -4.97
N LEU A 300 7.21 16.50 -4.90
CA LEU A 300 6.27 16.55 -6.02
C LEU A 300 5.84 17.99 -6.33
N CYS A 301 5.53 18.80 -5.31
CA CYS A 301 5.14 20.20 -5.51
C CYS A 301 6.28 21.03 -6.11
N LEU A 302 7.50 20.86 -5.60
CA LEU A 302 8.69 21.52 -6.13
C LEU A 302 8.91 21.14 -7.60
N PHE A 303 8.76 19.86 -7.95
CA PHE A 303 8.93 19.41 -9.32
C PHE A 303 7.87 19.98 -10.26
N VAL A 304 6.60 20.02 -9.85
CA VAL A 304 5.55 20.71 -10.60
C VAL A 304 5.86 22.20 -10.76
N VAL A 305 6.33 22.88 -9.71
CA VAL A 305 6.75 24.29 -9.80
C VAL A 305 7.90 24.46 -10.80
N VAL A 306 8.90 23.59 -10.79
CA VAL A 306 10.00 23.61 -11.76
C VAL A 306 9.47 23.45 -13.18
N ILE A 307 8.58 22.49 -13.44
CA ILE A 307 7.94 22.30 -14.75
C ILE A 307 7.16 23.55 -15.19
N LEU A 308 6.43 24.18 -14.28
CA LEU A 308 5.67 25.39 -14.59
C LEU A 308 6.59 26.59 -14.87
N LEU A 309 7.67 26.74 -14.10
CA LEU A 309 8.66 27.81 -14.30
C LEU A 309 9.39 27.64 -15.64
N THR A 310 9.77 26.42 -16.00
CA THR A 310 10.44 26.13 -17.28
C THR A 310 9.49 26.25 -18.46
N GLY A 311 8.25 25.77 -18.32
CA GLY A 311 7.20 25.92 -19.34
C GLY A 311 6.75 27.36 -19.54
N CYS A 312 6.77 28.20 -18.49
CA CYS A 312 6.52 29.64 -18.60
C CYS A 312 7.75 30.44 -19.08
N GLU A 313 8.93 29.81 -19.19
CA GLU A 313 10.21 30.46 -19.51
C GLU A 313 10.54 31.60 -18.53
N ALA A 314 10.12 31.45 -17.28
CA ALA A 314 10.29 32.47 -16.25
C ALA A 314 11.76 32.63 -15.82
N ILE A 315 12.55 31.56 -15.96
CA ILE A 315 13.97 31.51 -15.60
C ILE A 315 14.77 30.94 -16.79
N PRO A 316 15.29 31.80 -17.69
CA PRO A 316 16.00 31.36 -18.90
C PRO A 316 17.22 30.48 -18.63
N ASP A 317 17.96 30.75 -17.54
CA ASP A 317 19.12 29.96 -17.14
C ASP A 317 18.74 28.51 -16.81
N LEU A 318 17.57 28.31 -16.20
CA LEU A 318 17.05 26.98 -15.89
C LEU A 318 16.65 26.22 -17.16
N ASN A 319 16.07 26.93 -18.12
CA ASN A 319 15.72 26.36 -19.43
C ASN A 319 16.99 25.94 -20.18
N SER A 320 18.01 26.79 -20.18
CA SER A 320 19.31 26.50 -20.80
C SER A 320 20.01 25.32 -20.13
N ALA A 321 19.99 25.23 -18.80
CA ALA A 321 20.54 24.10 -18.04
C ALA A 321 19.87 22.76 -18.39
N LEU A 322 18.58 22.78 -18.72
CA LEU A 322 17.81 21.61 -19.16
C LEU A 322 17.78 21.43 -20.68
N SER A 323 18.58 22.20 -21.43
CA SER A 323 18.62 22.16 -22.90
C SER A 323 17.24 22.38 -23.55
N LEU A 324 16.42 23.25 -22.95
CA LEU A 324 15.10 23.63 -23.46
C LEU A 324 15.21 24.82 -24.40
N VAL A 325 14.52 24.73 -25.52
CA VAL A 325 14.47 25.78 -26.54
C VAL A 325 13.29 26.71 -26.30
N GLU A 326 13.50 27.99 -26.58
CA GLU A 326 12.47 29.03 -26.51
C GLU A 326 11.27 28.71 -27.41
N PHE A 327 10.08 28.99 -26.89
CA PHE A 327 8.83 28.77 -27.59
C PHE A 327 8.57 29.88 -28.61
N PRO A 328 7.96 29.55 -29.77
CA PRO A 328 7.75 30.52 -30.86
C PRO A 328 6.90 31.75 -30.50
N GLY A 329 6.11 31.69 -29.43
CA GLY A 329 5.29 32.82 -28.99
C GLY A 329 4.43 32.51 -27.76
N ALA A 330 3.82 33.57 -27.21
CA ALA A 330 3.00 33.50 -26.00
C ALA A 330 1.77 32.59 -26.16
N ASP A 331 1.15 32.56 -27.34
CA ASP A 331 0.00 31.69 -27.63
C ASP A 331 0.39 30.20 -27.60
N PHE A 332 1.54 29.86 -28.19
CA PHE A 332 2.07 28.49 -28.16
C PHE A 332 2.34 28.06 -26.72
N ARG A 333 3.04 28.92 -25.97
CA ARG A 333 3.32 28.71 -24.55
C ARG A 333 2.04 28.50 -23.73
N GLY A 334 1.03 29.35 -23.92
CA GLY A 334 -0.25 29.23 -23.23
C GLY A 334 -0.96 27.91 -23.52
N ARG A 335 -0.88 27.41 -24.75
CA ARG A 335 -1.43 26.09 -25.12
C ARG A 335 -0.66 24.93 -24.49
N ILE A 336 0.68 24.97 -24.47
CA ILE A 336 1.49 23.95 -23.78
C ILE A 336 1.19 23.95 -22.28
N MET A 337 1.12 25.12 -21.63
CA MET A 337 0.74 25.24 -20.23
C MET A 337 -0.68 24.70 -19.97
N GLY A 338 -1.60 24.94 -20.89
CA GLY A 338 -2.94 24.36 -20.87
C GLY A 338 -2.92 22.82 -20.93
N LEU A 339 -2.08 22.24 -21.80
CA LEU A 339 -1.90 20.79 -21.90
C LEU A 339 -1.33 20.19 -20.62
N LEU A 340 -0.33 20.83 -20.00
CA LEU A 340 0.23 20.41 -18.70
C LEU A 340 -0.84 20.42 -17.60
N ALA A 341 -1.67 21.46 -17.56
CA ALA A 341 -2.76 21.56 -16.59
C ALA A 341 -3.86 20.51 -16.84
N VAL A 342 -4.22 20.28 -18.11
CA VAL A 342 -5.19 19.24 -18.48
C VAL A 342 -4.68 17.86 -18.07
N ASP A 343 -3.42 17.53 -18.36
CA ASP A 343 -2.81 16.26 -17.96
C ASP A 343 -2.92 16.03 -16.45
N LEU A 344 -2.46 17.01 -15.66
CA LEU A 344 -2.42 16.90 -14.22
C LEU A 344 -3.82 16.81 -13.60
N LEU A 345 -4.74 17.69 -14.01
CA LEU A 345 -6.07 17.77 -13.39
C LEU A 345 -6.97 16.63 -13.84
N LEU A 346 -6.94 16.27 -15.14
CA LEU A 346 -7.84 15.25 -15.69
C LEU A 346 -7.41 13.85 -15.25
N SER A 347 -6.11 13.53 -15.26
CA SER A 347 -5.60 12.22 -14.81
C SER A 347 -5.93 11.97 -13.33
N VAL A 348 -5.70 12.97 -12.47
CA VAL A 348 -6.03 12.90 -11.04
C VAL A 348 -7.54 12.81 -10.84
N GLY A 349 -8.32 13.68 -11.48
CA GLY A 349 -9.78 13.70 -11.36
C GLY A 349 -10.42 12.36 -11.76
N LEU A 350 -9.97 11.80 -12.87
CA LEU A 350 -10.49 10.54 -13.42
C LEU A 350 -10.14 9.33 -12.55
N SER A 351 -8.90 9.28 -12.05
CA SER A 351 -8.47 8.26 -11.07
C SER A 351 -9.34 8.27 -9.83
N ARG A 352 -9.59 9.46 -9.26
CA ARG A 352 -10.41 9.64 -8.05
C ARG A 352 -11.87 9.29 -8.32
N ALA A 353 -12.41 9.64 -9.48
CA ALA A 353 -13.78 9.31 -9.87
C ALA A 353 -13.98 7.78 -9.99
N VAL A 354 -13.09 7.07 -10.70
CA VAL A 354 -13.14 5.62 -10.83
C VAL A 354 -13.00 4.94 -9.46
N GLY A 355 -12.07 5.41 -8.61
CA GLY A 355 -11.90 4.92 -7.25
C GLY A 355 -13.16 5.09 -6.39
N ALA A 356 -13.81 6.26 -6.46
CA ALA A 356 -15.05 6.53 -5.72
C ALA A 356 -16.20 5.60 -6.16
N VAL A 357 -16.34 5.35 -7.46
CA VAL A 357 -17.32 4.40 -8.00
C VAL A 357 -17.02 2.97 -7.54
N ALA A 358 -15.74 2.56 -7.59
CA ALA A 358 -15.32 1.23 -7.17
C ALA A 358 -15.60 0.97 -5.67
N VAL A 359 -15.33 1.96 -4.80
CA VAL A 359 -15.63 1.86 -3.37
C VAL A 359 -17.13 1.73 -3.12
N ARG A 360 -17.96 2.50 -3.83
CA ARG A 360 -19.43 2.42 -3.70
C ARG A 360 -19.96 1.03 -4.09
N LEU A 361 -19.53 0.51 -5.23
CA LEU A 361 -19.92 -0.81 -5.70
C LEU A 361 -19.40 -1.93 -4.78
N GLY A 362 -18.15 -1.79 -4.30
CA GLY A 362 -17.53 -2.73 -3.37
C GLY A 362 -18.20 -2.77 -1.99
N SER A 363 -18.60 -1.62 -1.45
CA SER A 363 -19.31 -1.53 -0.16
C SER A 363 -20.64 -2.28 -0.23
N GLN A 364 -21.41 -2.04 -1.29
CA GLN A 364 -22.69 -2.73 -1.50
C GLN A 364 -22.53 -4.25 -1.64
N ALA A 365 -21.49 -4.71 -2.35
CA ALA A 365 -21.20 -6.12 -2.48
C ALA A 365 -20.72 -6.75 -1.15
N ALA A 366 -19.92 -6.03 -0.37
CA ALA A 366 -19.43 -6.49 0.93
C ALA A 366 -20.55 -6.58 1.96
N GLU A 367 -21.46 -5.61 2.01
CA GLU A 367 -22.65 -5.63 2.87
C GLU A 367 -23.56 -6.83 2.55
N ARG A 368 -23.78 -7.12 1.26
CA ARG A 368 -24.54 -8.31 0.83
C ARG A 368 -23.88 -9.62 1.32
N ARG A 369 -22.56 -9.77 1.12
CA ARG A 369 -21.83 -10.96 1.61
C ARG A 369 -21.82 -11.07 3.13
N ALA A 370 -21.66 -9.95 3.84
CA ALA A 370 -21.72 -9.95 5.30
C ALA A 370 -23.11 -10.40 5.80
N SER A 371 -24.18 -9.97 5.13
CA SER A 371 -25.55 -10.44 5.39
C SER A 371 -25.70 -11.94 5.13
N GLU A 372 -25.17 -12.47 4.02
CA GLU A 372 -25.21 -13.90 3.69
C GLU A 372 -24.48 -14.77 4.72
N TRP A 373 -23.40 -14.26 5.30
CA TRP A 373 -22.60 -14.96 6.31
C TRP A 373 -23.09 -14.76 7.75
N GLY A 374 -24.16 -13.98 7.96
CA GLY A 374 -24.67 -13.65 9.30
C GLY A 374 -23.69 -12.81 10.12
N LEU A 375 -22.78 -12.09 9.45
CA LEU A 375 -21.76 -11.20 10.01
C LEU A 375 -22.13 -9.71 9.87
N GLY A 376 -23.33 -9.42 9.36
CA GLY A 376 -23.87 -8.07 9.36
C GLY A 376 -23.92 -7.53 10.78
N LEU A 377 -23.31 -6.38 11.02
CA LEU A 377 -23.65 -5.58 12.19
C LEU A 377 -25.05 -5.06 11.92
N ASP A 378 -26.07 -5.80 12.36
CA ASP A 378 -27.42 -5.28 12.40
C ASP A 378 -27.37 -3.90 13.06
N GLY A 379 -27.95 -2.90 12.41
CA GLY A 379 -28.14 -1.56 12.96
C GLY A 379 -29.08 -1.52 14.18
N GLY A 380 -29.18 -2.62 14.94
CA GLY A 380 -30.04 -2.81 16.10
C GLY A 380 -29.37 -2.39 17.41
N ALA A 381 -28.79 -1.18 17.46
CA ALA A 381 -28.35 -0.56 18.72
C ALA A 381 -28.89 0.87 18.90
N THR A 382 -30.06 1.16 18.31
CA THR A 382 -30.86 2.37 18.61
C THR A 382 -32.31 2.03 19.02
N GLY A 383 -32.59 0.78 19.39
CA GLY A 383 -33.92 0.29 19.78
C GLY A 383 -34.08 -0.01 21.28
N GLY A 384 -33.32 0.64 22.15
CA GLY A 384 -33.24 0.33 23.58
C GLY A 384 -33.73 1.45 24.50
N GLU A 385 -34.85 2.11 24.19
CA GLU A 385 -35.45 3.06 25.14
C GLU A 385 -36.93 3.30 24.85
N LYS A 386 -37.77 2.26 24.97
CA LYS A 386 -39.25 2.42 24.99
C LYS A 386 -39.95 1.18 25.53
N GLN A 387 -39.61 0.75 26.74
CA GLN A 387 -40.41 -0.27 27.43
C GLN A 387 -40.34 -0.22 28.96
N THR A 388 -40.60 0.93 29.57
CA THR A 388 -40.96 1.02 31.00
C THR A 388 -41.82 2.26 31.27
N LYS A 389 -43.10 2.22 30.87
CA LYS A 389 -44.17 3.10 31.42
C LYS A 389 -45.54 2.58 30.99
N SER A 390 -45.94 1.43 31.51
CA SER A 390 -47.35 1.04 31.60
C SER A 390 -47.56 0.00 32.70
N VAL A 391 -47.34 0.41 33.95
CA VAL A 391 -47.93 -0.25 35.12
C VAL A 391 -48.30 0.86 36.10
N LYS A 392 -49.49 1.43 35.93
CA LYS A 392 -50.30 2.10 36.97
C LYS A 392 -51.63 2.53 36.36
N LYS A 393 -52.58 1.59 36.32
CA LYS A 393 -54.03 1.83 36.47
C LYS A 393 -54.73 0.47 36.51
N ASN A 394 -55.01 0.00 37.71
CA ASN A 394 -56.28 -0.58 38.15
C ASN A 394 -56.09 -1.17 39.55
N SER A 395 -57.11 -0.94 40.39
CA SER A 395 -57.21 -1.12 41.85
C SER A 395 -56.48 -0.07 42.69
#